data_AF-A0A1I8PQH4-F1
#
_entry.id   AF-A0A1I8PQH4-F1
#
_cell.length_a   1.000
_cell.length_b   1.000
_cell.length_c   1.000
_cell.angle_alpha   90.00
_cell.angle_beta   90.00
_cell.angle_gamma   90.00
#
_symmetry.space_group_name_H-M   'P 1'
#
loop_
_entity.id
_entity.type
_entity.pdbx_description
1 polymer ?
#
loop_
_entity_poly.entity_id
_entity_poly.type
_entity_poly.pdbx_seq_one_letter_code
_entity_poly.pdbx_strand_id
1 'polypeptide(L)'
;MNLRRKSKSCLRRRHTLKLLVVTLLLFVATYHLYRIQLTDSGNIMASCQSIDVVYTWVNGSDPAFVHSISQFDSNYDSTRFDDKNELKYSLRSLEKYAPWIRHIYIITNGQIPKWLDLSNKRITIVPHEFLVTKLELLPVFSSAAIETFIHRIPNLSPRFLYLNDDIFLGSDLYPEDLYTNSEGVRVYQAWLAPDCALDCPWTYIGDHTCDQHCNIKQCQFDGGDCKNENNTRTHKKQSKPERTFTKMTMQNLKLNAKKYTFPLSRKNKFTNFRDMITTNKHIMNKTEMKTVVENFNKQLQYKELATEVGAVSDALTISNTPANRNVAPSYDIFSQSLIYTNMLLNRRYGFKARHVIGHVGFLLEKSIIEHIQKEFYEEILTTAKHRFRASDDLQFSFLYYNFLMEETYTLSVDHIFNEIDTDHSLTWSDREVRTFLARIFPLPLDWSAVRFFEEVIQNCTLNAVHMRADDTQYSTVIYERYEDSHLPTVTRDLVKNCPPLVEALESHFAIRNKYKFKIHSKRNLHSSFMMLTSNVTDVVEALDRIRRSPSGSW
;
A
#
# COMPACT_ATOMS: atom_id res chain seq x y z
N MET A 1 -50.90 -41.91 52.20
CA MET A 1 -50.99 -41.14 50.93
C MET A 1 -49.79 -40.25 50.58
N ASN A 2 -48.94 -39.80 51.51
CA ASN A 2 -47.94 -38.75 51.23
C ASN A 2 -46.71 -39.13 50.35
N LEU A 3 -46.33 -40.41 50.24
CA LEU A 3 -45.15 -40.80 49.45
C LEU A 3 -45.38 -40.73 47.92
N ARG A 4 -46.58 -41.07 47.42
CA ARG A 4 -46.90 -41.02 45.96
C ARG A 4 -46.97 -39.60 45.39
N ARG A 5 -47.19 -38.55 46.21
CA ARG A 5 -47.21 -37.15 45.74
C ARG A 5 -45.81 -36.55 45.52
N LYS A 6 -44.81 -36.89 46.35
CA LYS A 6 -43.42 -36.38 46.17
C LYS A 6 -42.74 -36.93 44.91
N SER A 7 -42.96 -38.20 44.56
CA SER A 7 -42.38 -38.82 43.36
C SER A 7 -42.81 -38.13 42.04
N LYS A 8 -44.12 -37.87 41.85
CA LYS A 8 -44.65 -37.21 40.64
C LYS A 8 -44.13 -35.77 40.47
N SER A 9 -43.89 -35.05 41.56
CA SER A 9 -43.30 -33.71 41.54
C SER A 9 -41.86 -33.71 41.00
N CYS A 10 -41.01 -34.61 41.51
CA CYS A 10 -39.61 -34.70 41.08
C CYS A 10 -39.47 -35.13 39.60
N LEU A 11 -40.30 -36.09 39.15
CA LEU A 11 -40.30 -36.54 37.76
C LEU A 11 -40.71 -35.41 36.80
N ARG A 12 -41.78 -34.67 37.12
CA ARG A 12 -42.24 -33.53 36.31
C ARG A 12 -41.18 -32.44 36.20
N ARG A 13 -40.46 -32.14 37.30
CA ARG A 13 -39.37 -31.16 37.34
C ARG A 13 -38.16 -31.57 36.50
N ARG A 14 -37.82 -32.87 36.44
CA ARG A 14 -36.80 -33.41 35.54
C ARG A 14 -37.21 -33.33 34.05
N HIS A 15 -38.47 -33.59 33.72
CA HIS A 15 -38.97 -33.44 32.35
C HIS A 15 -38.99 -31.99 31.88
N THR A 16 -39.43 -31.03 32.72
CA THR A 16 -39.38 -29.61 32.36
C THR A 16 -37.96 -29.08 32.20
N LEU A 17 -37.01 -29.55 33.01
CA LEU A 17 -35.59 -29.17 32.87
C LEU A 17 -34.98 -29.75 31.59
N LYS A 18 -35.25 -31.02 31.26
CA LYS A 18 -34.84 -31.61 29.97
C LYS A 18 -35.43 -30.87 28.77
N LEU A 19 -36.71 -30.50 28.84
CA LEU A 19 -37.37 -29.73 27.76
C LEU A 19 -36.70 -28.37 27.57
N LEU A 20 -36.42 -27.63 28.66
CA LEU A 20 -35.71 -26.34 28.62
C LEU A 20 -34.31 -26.45 28.02
N VAL A 21 -33.54 -27.49 28.38
CA VAL A 21 -32.21 -27.75 27.81
C VAL A 21 -32.30 -28.06 26.31
N VAL A 22 -33.27 -28.88 25.89
CA VAL A 22 -33.48 -29.18 24.46
C VAL A 22 -33.90 -27.93 23.68
N THR A 23 -34.79 -27.09 24.21
CA THR A 23 -35.15 -25.82 23.55
C THR A 23 -33.99 -24.84 23.48
N LEU A 24 -33.12 -24.79 24.49
CA LEU A 24 -31.92 -23.95 24.48
C LEU A 24 -30.90 -24.44 23.45
N LEU A 25 -30.66 -25.74 23.37
CA LEU A 25 -29.77 -26.35 22.37
C LEU A 25 -30.30 -26.15 20.94
N LEU A 26 -31.61 -26.28 20.72
CA LEU A 26 -32.24 -25.96 19.43
C LEU A 26 -32.07 -24.48 19.07
N PHE A 27 -32.28 -23.56 20.02
CA PHE A 27 -32.11 -22.12 19.78
C PHE A 27 -30.65 -21.77 19.43
N VAL A 28 -29.69 -22.33 20.18
CA VAL A 28 -28.25 -22.19 19.90
C VAL A 28 -27.89 -22.77 18.54
N ALA A 29 -28.38 -23.96 18.19
CA ALA A 29 -28.17 -24.56 16.87
C ALA A 29 -28.75 -23.70 15.73
N THR A 30 -29.97 -23.17 15.88
CA THR A 30 -30.57 -22.26 14.89
C THR A 30 -29.81 -20.95 14.78
N TYR A 31 -29.27 -20.42 15.88
CA TYR A 31 -28.43 -19.22 15.88
C TYR A 31 -27.10 -19.46 15.18
N HIS A 32 -26.46 -20.61 15.38
CA HIS A 32 -25.25 -20.99 14.66
C HIS A 32 -25.52 -21.21 13.16
N LEU A 33 -26.62 -21.88 12.78
CA LEU A 33 -27.00 -22.03 11.37
C LEU A 33 -27.29 -20.67 10.70
N TYR A 34 -28.01 -19.77 11.39
CA TYR A 34 -28.24 -18.40 10.92
C TYR A 34 -26.93 -17.61 10.76
N ARG A 35 -25.98 -17.75 11.70
CA ARG A 35 -24.63 -17.16 11.61
C ARG A 35 -23.83 -17.71 10.43
N ILE A 36 -23.87 -19.02 10.18
CA ILE A 36 -23.19 -19.67 9.05
C ILE A 36 -23.77 -19.15 7.72
N GLN A 37 -25.09 -19.05 7.62
CA GLN A 37 -25.77 -18.58 6.41
C GLN A 37 -25.53 -17.07 6.14
N LEU A 38 -25.33 -16.27 7.19
CA LEU A 38 -24.84 -14.89 7.10
C LEU A 38 -23.38 -14.80 6.59
N THR A 39 -22.48 -15.67 7.04
CA THR A 39 -21.09 -15.68 6.53
C THR A 39 -21.00 -16.13 5.08
N ASP A 40 -21.81 -17.11 4.67
CA ASP A 40 -21.82 -17.61 3.29
C ASP A 40 -22.43 -16.57 2.32
N SER A 41 -23.52 -15.91 2.74
CA SER A 41 -24.09 -14.75 2.02
C SER A 41 -23.09 -13.58 1.92
N GLY A 42 -22.24 -13.37 2.93
CA GLY A 42 -21.21 -12.35 2.93
C GLY A 42 -20.14 -12.55 1.85
N ASN A 43 -19.75 -13.80 1.59
CA ASN A 43 -18.79 -14.12 0.52
C ASN A 43 -19.40 -13.93 -0.88
N ILE A 44 -20.69 -14.23 -1.07
CA ILE A 44 -21.38 -14.00 -2.36
C ILE A 44 -21.62 -12.50 -2.59
N MET A 45 -21.96 -11.73 -1.55
CA MET A 45 -22.15 -10.27 -1.65
C MET A 45 -20.86 -9.48 -1.94
N ALA A 46 -19.68 -9.99 -1.60
CA ALA A 46 -18.41 -9.29 -1.82
C ALA A 46 -18.09 -9.06 -3.32
N SER A 47 -18.58 -9.94 -4.20
CA SER A 47 -18.25 -9.91 -5.64
C SER A 47 -19.11 -8.96 -6.47
N CYS A 48 -20.26 -8.51 -5.96
CA CYS A 48 -21.24 -7.71 -6.71
C CYS A 48 -21.62 -6.42 -5.96
N GLN A 49 -20.67 -5.81 -5.25
CA GLN A 49 -20.90 -4.51 -4.61
C GLN A 49 -21.07 -3.42 -5.67
N SER A 50 -22.21 -2.73 -5.64
CA SER A 50 -22.46 -1.55 -6.48
C SER A 50 -21.42 -0.46 -6.21
N ILE A 51 -20.91 0.18 -7.25
CA ILE A 51 -20.00 1.32 -7.13
C ILE A 51 -20.78 2.59 -7.46
N ASP A 52 -20.60 3.60 -6.61
CA ASP A 52 -21.07 4.96 -6.84
C ASP A 52 -19.91 5.83 -7.31
N VAL A 53 -20.22 7.00 -7.87
CA VAL A 53 -19.22 8.04 -8.17
C VAL A 53 -19.40 9.23 -7.25
N VAL A 54 -18.30 9.82 -6.82
CA VAL A 54 -18.24 11.08 -6.08
C VAL A 54 -17.39 12.07 -6.85
N TYR A 55 -18.00 13.18 -7.27
CA TYR A 55 -17.31 14.33 -7.83
C TYR A 55 -17.08 15.42 -6.78
N THR A 56 -16.01 16.19 -6.94
CA THR A 56 -15.88 17.54 -6.37
C THR A 56 -15.94 18.57 -7.49
N TRP A 57 -16.72 19.64 -7.32
CA TRP A 57 -16.83 20.73 -8.30
C TRP A 57 -17.18 22.06 -7.62
N VAL A 58 -16.74 23.16 -8.24
CA VAL A 58 -17.05 24.52 -7.82
C VAL A 58 -17.08 25.45 -9.04
N ASN A 59 -17.98 26.42 -9.02
CA ASN A 59 -18.05 27.51 -9.99
C ASN A 59 -17.44 28.78 -9.38
N GLY A 60 -16.21 29.10 -9.76
CA GLY A 60 -15.50 30.31 -9.32
C GLY A 60 -16.06 31.63 -9.90
N SER A 61 -16.96 31.58 -10.88
CA SER A 61 -17.64 32.76 -11.43
C SER A 61 -18.95 33.12 -10.70
N ASP A 62 -19.34 32.37 -9.67
CA ASP A 62 -20.51 32.66 -8.85
C ASP A 62 -20.24 33.85 -7.89
N PRO A 63 -21.03 34.94 -7.96
CA PRO A 63 -20.85 36.10 -7.08
C PRO A 63 -20.92 35.75 -5.57
N ALA A 64 -21.70 34.75 -5.17
CA ALA A 64 -21.78 34.35 -3.77
C ALA A 64 -20.48 33.67 -3.30
N PHE A 65 -19.91 32.82 -4.16
CA PHE A 65 -18.60 32.19 -3.93
C PHE A 65 -17.46 33.22 -3.93
N VAL A 66 -17.41 34.10 -4.93
CA VAL A 66 -16.40 35.18 -5.02
C VAL A 66 -16.46 36.10 -3.79
N HIS A 67 -17.66 36.46 -3.33
CA HIS A 67 -17.82 37.21 -2.09
C HIS A 67 -17.39 36.41 -0.86
N SER A 68 -17.69 35.11 -0.79
CA SER A 68 -17.29 34.27 0.34
C SER A 68 -15.77 34.06 0.41
N ILE A 69 -15.08 33.85 -0.71
CA ILE A 69 -13.63 33.58 -0.74
C ILE A 69 -12.81 34.86 -0.51
N SER A 70 -13.22 36.00 -1.10
CA SER A 70 -12.54 37.30 -0.95
C SER A 70 -12.57 37.88 0.47
N GLN A 71 -13.47 37.41 1.33
CA GLN A 71 -13.46 37.71 2.77
C GLN A 71 -12.28 37.07 3.52
N PHE A 72 -11.70 35.98 3.01
CA PHE A 72 -10.59 35.26 3.65
C PHE A 72 -9.26 35.42 2.91
N ASP A 73 -9.29 35.59 1.59
CA ASP A 73 -8.13 35.94 0.77
C ASP A 73 -8.58 36.85 -0.39
N SER A 74 -8.20 38.13 -0.33
CA SER A 74 -8.52 39.10 -1.39
C SER A 74 -7.68 38.92 -2.66
N ASN A 75 -6.56 38.19 -2.58
CA ASN A 75 -5.57 38.05 -3.63
C ASN A 75 -5.49 36.59 -4.13
N TYR A 76 -6.56 35.81 -3.90
CA TYR A 76 -6.63 34.41 -4.29
C TYR A 76 -6.42 34.19 -5.79
N ASP A 77 -5.76 33.09 -6.15
CA ASP A 77 -5.60 32.67 -7.53
C ASP A 77 -6.93 32.18 -8.10
N SER A 78 -7.64 33.09 -8.80
CA SER A 78 -8.95 32.82 -9.39
C SER A 78 -8.91 31.69 -10.45
N THR A 79 -7.75 31.43 -11.06
CA THR A 79 -7.61 30.36 -12.06
C THR A 79 -7.79 28.96 -11.45
N ARG A 80 -7.64 28.81 -10.12
CA ARG A 80 -7.87 27.55 -9.40
C ARG A 80 -9.33 27.16 -9.23
N PHE A 81 -10.26 28.05 -9.57
CA PHE A 81 -11.70 27.86 -9.39
C PHE A 81 -12.48 28.06 -10.71
N ASP A 82 -11.79 28.13 -11.85
CA ASP A 82 -12.35 28.44 -13.16
C ASP A 82 -13.07 27.22 -13.79
N ASP A 83 -14.41 27.27 -13.86
CA ASP A 83 -15.28 26.24 -14.45
C ASP A 83 -15.45 26.46 -15.96
N LYS A 84 -14.87 25.57 -16.78
CA LYS A 84 -15.01 25.59 -18.25
C LYS A 84 -16.08 24.60 -18.72
N ASN A 85 -16.97 24.16 -17.82
CA ASN A 85 -17.91 23.06 -17.98
C ASN A 85 -17.26 21.67 -18.03
N GLU A 86 -16.06 21.47 -17.48
CA GLU A 86 -15.40 20.15 -17.43
C GLU A 86 -16.35 19.07 -16.86
N LEU A 87 -16.98 19.34 -15.71
CA LEU A 87 -17.95 18.44 -15.07
C LEU A 87 -19.07 17.97 -16.03
N LYS A 88 -19.58 18.86 -16.89
CA LYS A 88 -20.68 18.54 -17.83
C LYS A 88 -20.25 17.49 -18.84
N TYR A 89 -19.03 17.60 -19.36
CA TYR A 89 -18.48 16.66 -20.32
C TYR A 89 -17.97 15.39 -19.61
N SER A 90 -17.49 15.50 -18.37
CA SER A 90 -17.10 14.37 -17.53
C SER A 90 -18.28 13.45 -17.24
N LEU A 91 -19.41 13.99 -16.76
CA LEU A 91 -20.64 13.23 -16.52
C LEU A 91 -21.17 12.55 -17.78
N ARG A 92 -21.08 13.21 -18.95
CA ARG A 92 -21.44 12.60 -20.24
C ARG A 92 -20.53 11.44 -20.62
N SER A 93 -19.23 11.57 -20.36
CA SER A 93 -18.28 10.47 -20.58
C SER A 93 -18.54 9.30 -19.63
N LEU A 94 -18.90 9.58 -18.37
CA LEU A 94 -19.26 8.59 -17.37
C LEU A 94 -20.54 7.82 -17.76
N GLU A 95 -21.59 8.54 -18.20
CA GLU A 95 -22.84 7.91 -18.64
C GLU A 95 -22.63 7.01 -19.87
N LYS A 96 -21.76 7.43 -20.80
CA LYS A 96 -21.43 6.66 -22.01
C LYS A 96 -20.60 5.42 -21.73
N TYR A 97 -19.54 5.56 -20.93
CA TYR A 97 -18.49 4.54 -20.80
C TYR A 97 -18.53 3.75 -19.48
N ALA A 98 -19.32 4.16 -18.50
CA ALA A 98 -19.55 3.43 -17.25
C ALA A 98 -21.05 3.41 -16.83
N PRO A 99 -21.96 2.91 -17.70
CA PRO A 99 -23.41 2.94 -17.46
C PRO A 99 -23.87 2.10 -16.25
N TRP A 100 -23.00 1.23 -15.74
CA TRP A 100 -23.21 0.37 -14.58
C TRP A 100 -23.02 1.08 -13.22
N ILE A 101 -22.55 2.33 -13.20
CA ILE A 101 -22.48 3.15 -11.98
C ILE A 101 -23.89 3.33 -11.41
N ARG A 102 -24.05 3.00 -10.12
CA ARG A 102 -25.36 3.00 -9.45
C ARG A 102 -25.88 4.42 -9.21
N HIS A 103 -25.03 5.27 -8.60
CA HIS A 103 -25.39 6.62 -8.17
C HIS A 103 -24.22 7.58 -8.32
N ILE A 104 -24.51 8.85 -8.55
CA ILE A 104 -23.53 9.93 -8.72
C ILE A 104 -23.81 11.00 -7.66
N TYR A 105 -22.81 11.29 -6.84
CA TYR A 105 -22.82 12.38 -5.88
C TYR A 105 -21.90 13.49 -6.38
N ILE A 106 -22.35 14.74 -6.31
CA ILE A 106 -21.55 15.90 -6.71
C ILE A 106 -21.43 16.80 -5.49
N ILE A 107 -20.22 16.84 -4.92
CA ILE A 107 -19.88 17.69 -3.79
C ILE A 107 -19.65 19.11 -4.29
N THR A 108 -20.37 20.08 -3.73
CA THR A 108 -20.29 21.50 -4.12
C THR A 108 -20.17 22.43 -2.92
N ASN A 109 -19.82 23.69 -3.15
CA ASN A 109 -19.90 24.76 -2.14
C ASN A 109 -21.31 25.40 -2.11
N GLY A 110 -22.35 24.58 -1.91
CA GLY A 110 -23.76 25.01 -1.94
C GLY A 110 -24.33 25.29 -3.35
N GLN A 111 -23.50 25.22 -4.38
CA GLN A 111 -23.83 25.54 -5.77
C GLN A 111 -24.54 24.39 -6.49
N ILE A 112 -25.30 24.74 -7.52
CA ILE A 112 -25.96 23.80 -8.45
C ILE A 112 -25.62 24.21 -9.89
N PRO A 113 -25.06 23.32 -10.74
CA PRO A 113 -24.80 23.64 -12.14
C PRO A 113 -26.11 23.92 -12.90
N LYS A 114 -26.19 25.07 -13.58
CA LYS A 114 -27.43 25.53 -14.28
C LYS A 114 -27.93 24.58 -15.37
N TRP A 115 -27.08 23.72 -15.90
CA TRP A 115 -27.37 22.76 -16.95
C TRP A 115 -27.77 21.37 -16.43
N LEU A 116 -27.75 21.15 -15.10
CA LEU A 116 -27.98 19.84 -14.50
C LEU A 116 -29.48 19.59 -14.30
N ASP A 117 -29.95 18.44 -14.78
CA ASP A 117 -31.32 17.96 -14.56
C ASP A 117 -31.46 17.32 -13.17
N LEU A 118 -32.10 18.05 -12.24
CA LEU A 118 -32.37 17.59 -10.87
C LEU A 118 -33.53 16.56 -10.79
N SER A 119 -34.24 16.29 -11.89
CA SER A 119 -35.25 15.21 -11.91
C SER A 119 -34.61 13.82 -12.02
N ASN A 120 -33.34 13.74 -12.42
CA ASN A 120 -32.58 12.50 -12.55
C ASN A 120 -32.22 11.92 -11.17
N LYS A 121 -32.97 10.89 -10.77
CA LYS A 121 -32.81 10.19 -9.48
C LYS A 121 -31.44 9.53 -9.25
N ARG A 122 -30.59 9.38 -10.28
CA ARG A 122 -29.22 8.86 -10.13
C ARG A 122 -28.22 9.92 -9.65
N ILE A 123 -28.61 11.19 -9.58
CA ILE A 123 -27.70 12.30 -9.25
C ILE A 123 -28.14 12.96 -7.94
N THR A 124 -27.19 13.28 -7.07
CA THR A 124 -27.44 14.05 -5.85
C THR A 124 -26.37 15.12 -5.67
N ILE A 125 -26.78 16.38 -5.61
CA ILE A 125 -25.92 17.47 -5.15
C ILE A 125 -25.76 17.36 -3.63
N VAL A 126 -24.52 17.45 -3.15
CA VAL A 126 -24.17 17.38 -1.74
C VAL A 126 -23.35 18.62 -1.37
N PRO A 127 -23.93 19.65 -0.76
CA PRO A 127 -23.16 20.74 -0.17
C PRO A 127 -22.16 20.19 0.85
N HIS A 128 -20.87 20.54 0.70
CA HIS A 128 -19.81 19.93 1.51
C HIS A 128 -19.97 20.19 3.01
N GLU A 129 -20.64 21.28 3.39
CA GLU A 129 -21.00 21.64 4.76
C GLU A 129 -21.73 20.52 5.54
N PHE A 130 -22.53 19.69 4.86
CA PHE A 130 -23.23 18.55 5.47
C PHE A 130 -22.34 17.34 5.77
N LEU A 131 -21.12 17.32 5.24
CA LEU A 131 -20.16 16.22 5.42
C LEU A 131 -19.16 16.50 6.55
N VAL A 132 -19.04 17.76 6.97
CA VAL A 132 -18.05 18.23 7.94
C VAL A 132 -18.34 17.69 9.34
N THR A 133 -17.30 17.31 10.09
CA THR A 133 -17.40 16.85 11.49
C THR A 133 -17.85 17.92 12.46
N LYS A 134 -17.42 19.17 12.22
CA LYS A 134 -17.56 20.31 13.13
C LYS A 134 -17.65 21.61 12.32
N LEU A 135 -18.55 22.51 12.73
CA LEU A 135 -18.72 23.81 12.07
C LEU A 135 -17.47 24.71 12.11
N GLU A 136 -16.51 24.47 13.02
CA GLU A 136 -15.25 25.22 13.12
C GLU A 136 -14.32 25.07 11.90
N LEU A 137 -14.55 24.04 11.07
CA LEU A 137 -13.77 23.77 9.85
C LEU A 137 -14.27 24.57 8.63
N LEU A 138 -15.39 25.28 8.77
CA LEU A 138 -15.99 26.09 7.70
C LEU A 138 -15.58 27.58 7.79
N PRO A 139 -15.70 28.34 6.69
CA PRO A 139 -15.83 27.85 5.31
C PRO A 139 -14.51 27.23 4.81
N VAL A 140 -14.59 26.34 3.83
CA VAL A 140 -13.44 25.66 3.22
C VAL A 140 -13.47 25.75 1.69
N PHE A 141 -12.31 26.03 1.10
CA PHE A 141 -12.09 26.17 -0.34
C PHE A 141 -10.99 25.21 -0.85
N SER A 142 -10.32 24.46 0.04
CA SER A 142 -9.30 23.46 -0.31
C SER A 142 -9.92 22.11 -0.67
N SER A 143 -9.57 21.56 -1.83
CA SER A 143 -9.98 20.19 -2.22
C SER A 143 -9.41 19.14 -1.26
N ALA A 144 -8.16 19.29 -0.83
CA ALA A 144 -7.51 18.36 0.10
C ALA A 144 -8.24 18.28 1.46
N ALA A 145 -8.75 19.40 1.95
CA ALA A 145 -9.57 19.44 3.15
C ALA A 145 -10.93 18.73 2.94
N ILE A 146 -11.60 18.96 1.82
CA ILE A 146 -12.88 18.31 1.46
C ILE A 146 -12.71 16.78 1.30
N GLU A 147 -11.62 16.34 0.67
CA GLU A 147 -11.25 14.93 0.48
C GLU A 147 -11.23 14.15 1.80
N THR A 148 -10.88 14.80 2.93
CA THR A 148 -10.84 14.14 4.25
C THR A 148 -12.20 13.59 4.73
N PHE A 149 -13.34 14.07 4.21
CA PHE A 149 -14.68 13.72 4.69
C PHE A 149 -15.66 13.22 3.62
N ILE A 150 -15.24 13.00 2.37
CA ILE A 150 -16.11 12.52 1.26
C ILE A 150 -16.82 11.18 1.54
N HIS A 151 -16.20 10.29 2.31
CA HIS A 151 -16.77 8.99 2.70
C HIS A 151 -18.06 9.10 3.53
N ARG A 152 -18.36 10.28 4.09
CA ARG A 152 -19.50 10.54 4.98
C ARG A 152 -20.82 10.78 4.26
N ILE A 153 -20.82 10.84 2.92
CA ILE A 153 -22.03 11.00 2.13
C ILE A 153 -23.08 9.93 2.53
N PRO A 154 -24.29 10.34 2.92
CA PRO A 154 -25.38 9.42 3.25
C PRO A 154 -25.72 8.51 2.07
N ASN A 155 -25.93 7.21 2.35
CA ASN A 155 -26.26 6.18 1.36
C ASN A 155 -25.20 5.91 0.27
N LEU A 156 -24.03 6.55 0.33
CA LEU A 156 -22.87 6.21 -0.49
C LEU A 156 -22.43 4.77 -0.19
N SER A 157 -22.15 4.02 -1.25
CA SER A 157 -21.68 2.64 -1.22
C SER A 157 -20.42 2.46 -0.37
N PRO A 158 -20.18 1.27 0.24
CA PRO A 158 -18.90 0.92 0.84
C PRO A 158 -17.71 1.16 -0.08
N ARG A 159 -17.90 0.98 -1.40
CA ARG A 159 -16.88 1.21 -2.43
C ARG A 159 -17.37 2.20 -3.48
N PHE A 160 -16.59 3.23 -3.74
CA PHE A 160 -16.96 4.32 -4.65
C PHE A 160 -15.74 4.83 -5.43
N LEU A 161 -16.00 5.43 -6.57
CA LEU A 161 -14.99 6.03 -7.44
C LEU A 161 -15.00 7.55 -7.21
N TYR A 162 -13.90 8.11 -6.72
CA TYR A 162 -13.72 9.55 -6.63
C TYR A 162 -13.12 10.12 -7.91
N LEU A 163 -13.71 11.21 -8.40
CA LEU A 163 -13.31 11.92 -9.61
C LEU A 163 -13.24 13.41 -9.32
N ASN A 164 -12.22 14.07 -9.85
CA ASN A 164 -12.29 15.50 -10.10
C ASN A 164 -13.19 15.74 -11.33
N ASP A 165 -13.66 16.98 -11.49
CA ASP A 165 -14.46 17.42 -12.64
C ASP A 165 -13.69 17.39 -13.97
N ASP A 166 -12.36 17.50 -13.94
CA ASP A 166 -11.43 17.45 -15.09
C ASP A 166 -11.01 16.02 -15.54
N ILE A 167 -11.62 14.97 -14.97
CA ILE A 167 -11.37 13.57 -15.36
C ILE A 167 -12.49 13.07 -16.28
N PHE A 168 -12.12 12.50 -17.42
CA PHE A 168 -13.02 12.01 -18.47
C PHE A 168 -12.77 10.53 -18.75
N LEU A 169 -13.81 9.81 -19.20
CA LEU A 169 -13.64 8.48 -19.80
C LEU A 169 -13.48 8.60 -21.32
N GLY A 170 -12.49 7.89 -21.88
CA GLY A 170 -12.19 7.84 -23.32
C GLY A 170 -12.55 6.51 -23.99
N SER A 171 -12.83 5.49 -23.20
CA SER A 171 -13.23 4.14 -23.59
C SER A 171 -14.06 3.52 -22.48
N ASP A 172 -14.77 2.43 -22.78
CA ASP A 172 -15.52 1.67 -21.77
C ASP A 172 -14.64 1.36 -20.55
N LEU A 173 -15.23 1.51 -19.37
CA LEU A 173 -14.62 1.17 -18.09
C LEU A 173 -15.46 0.04 -17.48
N TYR A 174 -14.85 -1.09 -17.17
CA TYR A 174 -15.54 -2.21 -16.53
C TYR A 174 -15.21 -2.25 -15.02
N PRO A 175 -16.08 -2.76 -14.13
CA PRO A 175 -15.79 -2.90 -12.71
C PRO A 175 -14.47 -3.64 -12.44
N GLU A 176 -14.18 -4.65 -13.26
CA GLU A 176 -12.98 -5.48 -13.22
C GLU A 176 -11.70 -4.68 -13.49
N ASP A 177 -11.78 -3.56 -14.21
CA ASP A 177 -10.65 -2.65 -14.45
C ASP A 177 -10.20 -1.91 -13.19
N LEU A 178 -11.09 -1.81 -12.20
CA LEU A 178 -10.85 -1.14 -10.92
C LEU A 178 -10.50 -2.16 -9.82
N TYR A 179 -11.21 -3.29 -9.77
CA TYR A 179 -11.09 -4.28 -8.69
C TYR A 179 -11.39 -5.72 -9.14
N THR A 180 -10.67 -6.68 -8.57
CA THR A 180 -11.02 -8.12 -8.66
C THR A 180 -10.88 -8.82 -7.31
N ASN A 181 -11.64 -9.88 -7.04
CA ASN A 181 -11.54 -10.62 -5.76
C ASN A 181 -10.18 -11.33 -5.58
N SER A 182 -9.52 -11.69 -6.68
CA SER A 182 -8.20 -12.33 -6.71
C SER A 182 -7.06 -11.33 -6.48
N GLU A 183 -7.03 -10.24 -7.26
CA GLU A 183 -5.89 -9.30 -7.27
C GLU A 183 -6.13 -8.05 -6.41
N GLY A 184 -7.37 -7.80 -6.00
CA GLY A 184 -7.78 -6.59 -5.28
C GLY A 184 -7.85 -5.35 -6.15
N VAL A 185 -7.51 -4.19 -5.58
CA VAL A 185 -7.54 -2.89 -6.26
C VAL A 185 -6.38 -2.81 -7.27
N ARG A 186 -6.67 -2.36 -8.49
CA ARG A 186 -5.62 -2.07 -9.49
C ARG A 186 -5.04 -0.69 -9.26
N VAL A 187 -3.70 -0.62 -9.14
CA VAL A 187 -2.96 0.60 -8.81
C VAL A 187 -2.12 1.04 -10.02
N TYR A 188 -2.33 2.27 -10.47
CA TYR A 188 -1.64 2.86 -11.60
C TYR A 188 -0.65 3.91 -11.09
N GLN A 189 0.64 3.57 -11.07
CA GLN A 189 1.70 4.49 -10.65
C GLN A 189 2.16 5.35 -11.83
N ALA A 190 2.47 6.62 -11.55
CA ALA A 190 2.93 7.57 -12.57
C ALA A 190 4.41 7.93 -12.39
N TRP A 191 4.71 8.93 -11.56
CA TRP A 191 6.04 9.52 -11.34
C TRP A 191 6.47 9.41 -9.87
N LEU A 192 7.75 9.63 -9.54
CA LEU A 192 8.26 9.53 -8.17
C LEU A 192 7.87 10.76 -7.35
N ALA A 193 7.56 10.60 -6.05
CA ALA A 193 7.27 11.72 -5.17
C ALA A 193 8.43 12.75 -5.18
N PRO A 194 8.16 14.08 -5.17
CA PRO A 194 9.20 15.10 -5.27
C PRO A 194 10.24 14.94 -4.17
N ASP A 195 11.51 15.15 -4.50
CA ASP A 195 12.61 15.09 -3.54
C ASP A 195 12.46 16.17 -2.46
N CYS A 196 12.81 15.84 -1.21
CA CYS A 196 12.66 16.75 -0.07
C CYS A 196 13.66 17.92 -0.07
N ALA A 197 14.72 17.82 -0.86
CA ALA A 197 15.73 18.85 -1.09
C ALA A 197 16.37 18.67 -2.47
N LEU A 198 17.05 19.72 -2.95
CA LEU A 198 17.86 19.64 -4.16
C LEU A 198 18.95 18.58 -4.01
N ASP A 199 19.13 17.76 -5.06
CA ASP A 199 20.08 16.66 -5.14
C ASP A 199 19.93 15.55 -4.08
N CYS A 200 18.84 15.53 -3.30
CA CYS A 200 18.57 14.54 -2.25
C CYS A 200 17.39 13.61 -2.61
N PRO A 201 17.61 12.56 -3.41
CA PRO A 201 16.56 11.61 -3.75
C PRO A 201 16.13 10.75 -2.55
N TRP A 202 14.85 10.37 -2.52
CA TRP A 202 14.29 9.46 -1.49
C TRP A 202 14.93 8.06 -1.42
N THR A 203 15.90 7.75 -2.30
CA THR A 203 16.70 6.52 -2.26
C THR A 203 17.95 6.61 -1.39
N TYR A 204 18.41 7.81 -1.00
CA TYR A 204 19.59 7.98 -0.12
C TYR A 204 19.19 8.02 1.36
N ILE A 205 18.02 8.60 1.66
CA ILE A 205 17.52 8.79 3.01
C ILE A 205 17.23 7.43 3.67
N GLY A 206 17.98 7.08 4.72
CA GLY A 206 17.80 5.80 5.41
C GLY A 206 18.50 4.62 4.73
N ASP A 207 19.47 4.86 3.84
CA ASP A 207 20.23 3.82 3.12
C ASP A 207 21.44 3.26 3.89
N HIS A 208 21.70 3.79 5.10
CA HIS A 208 22.85 3.52 5.97
C HIS A 208 24.18 4.18 5.58
N THR A 209 24.15 5.10 4.63
CA THR A 209 25.22 6.06 4.30
C THR A 209 24.84 7.43 4.87
N CYS A 210 25.82 8.19 5.37
CA CYS A 210 25.57 9.58 5.78
C CYS A 210 25.72 10.51 4.58
N ASP A 211 24.58 10.91 4.00
CA ASP A 211 24.47 11.92 2.98
C ASP A 211 24.22 13.29 3.63
N GLN A 212 25.34 13.99 3.88
CA GLN A 212 25.36 15.28 4.59
C GLN A 212 24.47 16.38 3.96
N HIS A 213 24.13 16.25 2.67
CA HIS A 213 23.20 17.14 1.96
C HIS A 213 21.73 16.79 2.23
N CYS A 214 21.42 15.51 2.46
CA CYS A 214 20.13 14.99 2.93
C CYS A 214 19.91 15.17 4.44
N ASN A 215 20.95 15.49 5.21
CA ASN A 215 20.89 15.66 6.67
C ASN A 215 20.23 16.99 7.11
N ILE A 216 19.03 17.26 6.62
CA ILE A 216 18.20 18.44 6.94
C ILE A 216 16.82 18.02 7.46
N LYS A 217 16.13 18.93 8.16
CA LYS A 217 14.81 18.66 8.79
C LYS A 217 13.76 18.20 7.78
N GLN A 218 13.75 18.79 6.58
CA GLN A 218 12.83 18.49 5.48
C GLN A 218 13.02 17.05 4.95
N CYS A 219 14.25 16.56 4.96
CA CYS A 219 14.63 15.20 4.59
C CYS A 219 14.76 14.26 5.80
N GLN A 220 14.12 14.62 6.93
CA GLN A 220 14.08 13.82 8.16
C GLN A 220 15.46 13.50 8.77
N PHE A 221 16.46 14.35 8.54
CA PHE A 221 17.86 14.17 8.96
C PHE A 221 18.48 12.89 8.39
N ASP A 222 18.32 12.68 7.09
CA ASP A 222 18.95 11.58 6.34
C ASP A 222 18.61 10.19 6.93
N GLY A 223 17.34 9.99 7.29
CA GLY A 223 16.86 8.78 7.96
C GLY A 223 17.40 8.58 9.40
N GLY A 224 18.35 9.40 9.84
CA GLY A 224 19.14 9.22 11.05
C GLY A 224 20.57 8.71 10.80
N ASP A 225 20.97 8.42 9.56
CA ASP A 225 22.24 7.73 9.24
C ASP A 225 23.48 8.57 9.59
N CYS A 226 23.38 9.90 9.49
CA CYS A 226 24.44 10.82 9.92
C CYS A 226 24.68 10.92 11.44
N LYS A 227 23.98 10.17 12.29
CA LYS A 227 24.14 10.22 13.76
C LYS A 227 25.08 9.16 14.31
N ASN A 228 26.31 9.04 13.78
CA ASN A 228 27.33 8.13 14.34
C ASN A 228 28.82 8.50 14.04
N GLU A 229 29.22 9.76 14.18
CA GLU A 229 30.66 10.08 14.35
C GLU A 229 31.15 9.78 15.78
N ASN A 230 31.15 8.50 16.19
CA ASN A 230 31.96 7.98 17.32
C ASN A 230 31.95 6.44 17.46
N ASN A 231 32.31 5.68 16.40
CA ASN A 231 33.37 4.65 16.49
C ASN A 231 33.63 3.87 15.18
N THR A 232 34.90 3.88 14.77
CA THR A 232 35.59 2.84 13.98
C THR A 232 35.12 2.53 12.54
N ARG A 233 35.91 2.99 11.56
CA ARG A 233 36.85 2.12 10.81
C ARG A 233 37.88 2.92 9.98
N THR A 234 38.84 3.54 10.66
CA THR A 234 40.10 3.95 10.01
C THR A 234 41.05 2.77 9.89
N HIS A 235 41.22 2.22 8.69
CA HIS A 235 42.31 1.30 8.40
C HIS A 235 43.66 2.04 8.39
N LYS A 236 44.37 2.09 9.53
CA LYS A 236 45.82 2.32 9.57
C LYS A 236 46.56 1.14 10.21
N LYS A 237 47.64 0.71 9.56
CA LYS A 237 48.44 -0.47 9.93
C LYS A 237 49.32 -0.19 11.14
N GLN A 238 49.46 -1.21 12.00
CA GLN A 238 50.62 -1.58 12.83
C GLN A 238 51.46 -0.45 13.44
N SER A 239 51.53 -0.33 14.77
CA SER A 239 52.53 -1.12 15.52
C SER A 239 52.20 -1.29 17.02
N LYS A 240 52.81 -2.30 17.64
CA LYS A 240 52.95 -2.51 19.10
C LYS A 240 54.40 -2.14 19.47
N PRO A 241 54.70 -1.62 20.68
CA PRO A 241 54.78 -2.49 21.86
C PRO A 241 54.29 -1.90 23.22
N GLU A 242 54.23 -2.81 24.19
CA GLU A 242 54.40 -2.71 25.66
C GLU A 242 54.70 -1.33 26.32
N ARG A 243 54.36 -1.00 27.57
CA ARG A 243 54.04 -1.74 28.82
C ARG A 243 52.92 -0.99 29.58
N THR A 244 52.31 -1.43 30.68
CA THR A 244 52.56 -2.53 31.64
C THR A 244 51.21 -3.05 32.20
N PHE A 245 51.20 -4.00 33.14
CA PHE A 245 50.02 -4.37 33.95
C PHE A 245 50.46 -4.61 35.40
N THR A 246 49.70 -4.12 36.38
CA THR A 246 49.80 -4.59 37.78
C THR A 246 48.50 -5.31 38.14
N LYS A 247 48.64 -6.51 38.72
CA LYS A 247 47.58 -7.53 38.86
C LYS A 247 46.72 -7.30 40.11
N MET A 248 45.45 -7.75 40.04
CA MET A 248 44.71 -8.57 41.02
C MET A 248 43.26 -8.74 40.50
N THR A 249 42.58 -9.89 40.47
CA THR A 249 42.94 -11.30 40.76
C THR A 249 42.03 -12.23 39.92
N MET A 250 42.38 -13.52 39.78
CA MET A 250 41.53 -14.62 39.25
C MET A 250 40.27 -14.83 40.15
N GLN A 251 39.21 -15.58 39.81
CA GLN A 251 39.19 -16.87 39.10
C GLN A 251 37.77 -17.35 38.67
N ASN A 252 37.66 -17.98 37.50
CA ASN A 252 36.70 -19.02 37.02
C ASN A 252 35.22 -19.01 37.50
N LEU A 253 34.23 -19.07 36.58
CA LEU A 253 33.89 -20.33 35.88
C LEU A 253 33.19 -20.10 34.53
N LYS A 254 33.47 -20.97 33.54
CA LYS A 254 32.83 -21.01 32.21
C LYS A 254 31.54 -21.83 32.25
N LEU A 255 30.56 -21.48 31.42
CA LEU A 255 29.69 -22.44 30.74
C LEU A 255 29.30 -21.92 29.35
N ASN A 256 29.13 -22.84 28.39
CA ASN A 256 29.12 -22.54 26.95
C ASN A 256 27.74 -22.11 26.43
N ALA A 257 27.74 -21.14 25.52
CA ALA A 257 26.69 -21.01 24.49
C ALA A 257 27.36 -21.10 23.11
N LYS A 258 27.19 -22.24 22.41
CA LYS A 258 27.59 -22.37 21.01
C LYS A 258 26.50 -21.77 20.12
N LYS A 259 26.79 -20.67 19.45
CA LYS A 259 26.05 -20.31 18.23
C LYS A 259 26.38 -21.35 17.14
N TYR A 260 25.36 -22.01 16.61
CA TYR A 260 25.51 -22.83 15.41
C TYR A 260 25.48 -21.92 14.19
N THR A 261 26.64 -21.73 13.57
CA THR A 261 26.79 -21.12 12.25
C THR A 261 27.11 -22.20 11.23
N PHE A 262 26.36 -22.28 10.13
CA PHE A 262 26.57 -23.29 9.07
C PHE A 262 27.90 -23.06 8.32
N PRO A 263 28.77 -24.09 8.21
CA PRO A 263 30.03 -23.97 7.48
C PRO A 263 29.91 -24.47 6.03
N LEU A 264 30.00 -23.57 5.07
CA LEU A 264 30.29 -23.92 3.66
C LEU A 264 31.79 -23.72 3.36
N SER A 265 32.45 -24.81 2.97
CA SER A 265 33.83 -24.89 2.47
C SER A 265 33.97 -26.23 1.76
N ARG A 266 34.66 -26.40 0.63
CA ARG A 266 35.80 -25.67 0.01
C ARG A 266 35.97 -26.34 -1.38
N LYS A 267 36.44 -25.78 -2.50
CA LYS A 267 37.27 -24.61 -2.86
C LYS A 267 36.90 -24.15 -4.27
N ASN A 268 36.94 -22.85 -4.54
CA ASN A 268 37.66 -22.30 -5.70
C ASN A 268 37.94 -20.82 -5.44
N LYS A 269 39.19 -20.37 -5.69
CA LYS A 269 39.60 -18.97 -5.49
C LYS A 269 39.34 -18.18 -6.77
N PHE A 270 38.29 -17.36 -6.77
CA PHE A 270 38.15 -16.24 -7.69
C PHE A 270 37.72 -15.02 -6.87
N THR A 271 38.43 -13.92 -7.01
CA THR A 271 38.41 -12.83 -6.02
C THR A 271 37.62 -11.59 -6.44
N ASN A 272 37.01 -11.56 -7.64
CA ASN A 272 36.06 -10.51 -8.02
C ASN A 272 35.19 -10.90 -9.24
N PHE A 273 34.01 -10.28 -9.32
CA PHE A 273 32.99 -10.48 -10.37
C PHE A 273 33.43 -10.07 -11.79
N ARG A 274 34.59 -9.41 -11.93
CA ARG A 274 35.14 -8.98 -13.23
C ARG A 274 35.74 -10.13 -14.05
N ASP A 275 36.29 -11.16 -13.39
CA ASP A 275 37.08 -12.21 -14.08
C ASP A 275 36.23 -13.32 -14.71
N MET A 276 34.91 -13.31 -14.48
CA MET A 276 33.97 -14.28 -15.08
C MET A 276 33.53 -13.88 -16.50
N ILE A 277 33.60 -12.59 -16.86
CA ILE A 277 33.04 -12.06 -18.11
C ILE A 277 34.06 -12.01 -19.26
N THR A 278 35.34 -12.26 -18.98
CA THR A 278 36.46 -12.06 -19.92
C THR A 278 36.76 -13.25 -20.85
N THR A 279 36.18 -14.43 -20.63
CA THR A 279 36.55 -15.65 -21.39
C THR A 279 35.58 -15.95 -22.53
N ASN A 280 35.79 -15.26 -23.66
CA ASN A 280 35.24 -15.50 -25.01
C ASN A 280 33.76 -15.09 -25.23
N LYS A 281 33.47 -13.88 -25.76
CA LYS A 281 33.63 -13.38 -27.16
C LYS A 281 32.64 -14.05 -28.13
N HIS A 282 31.88 -13.30 -28.96
CA HIS A 282 32.38 -12.24 -29.85
C HIS A 282 31.44 -11.02 -30.08
N ILE A 283 32.08 -9.86 -30.28
CA ILE A 283 31.69 -8.70 -31.13
C ILE A 283 30.38 -7.96 -30.75
N MET A 284 30.47 -7.01 -29.82
CA MET A 284 30.64 -5.57 -30.13
C MET A 284 31.17 -4.87 -28.86
N ASN A 285 31.90 -3.76 -29.01
CA ASN A 285 32.68 -3.22 -27.90
C ASN A 285 31.79 -2.49 -26.87
N LYS A 286 31.72 -3.01 -25.64
CA LYS A 286 30.76 -2.56 -24.61
C LYS A 286 30.90 -1.09 -24.21
N THR A 287 32.09 -0.52 -24.39
CA THR A 287 32.37 0.91 -24.18
C THR A 287 31.69 1.78 -25.24
N GLU A 288 31.76 1.40 -26.52
CA GLU A 288 31.14 2.15 -27.62
C GLU A 288 29.62 2.14 -27.51
N MET A 289 29.02 1.01 -27.15
CA MET A 289 27.57 0.93 -26.95
C MET A 289 27.11 1.77 -25.74
N LYS A 290 27.93 1.87 -24.69
CA LYS A 290 27.67 2.80 -23.57
C LYS A 290 27.75 4.25 -24.04
N THR A 291 28.80 4.64 -24.77
CA THR A 291 28.96 6.01 -25.30
C THR A 291 27.88 6.37 -26.33
N VAL A 292 27.42 5.42 -27.15
CA VAL A 292 26.32 5.64 -28.11
C VAL A 292 24.99 5.83 -27.37
N VAL A 293 24.69 5.04 -26.34
CA VAL A 293 23.48 5.22 -25.52
C VAL A 293 23.55 6.53 -24.72
N GLU A 294 24.72 6.89 -24.15
CA GLU A 294 24.90 8.16 -23.45
C GLU A 294 24.83 9.38 -24.39
N ASN A 295 25.34 9.28 -25.62
CA ASN A 295 25.20 10.33 -26.63
C ASN A 295 23.78 10.43 -27.19
N PHE A 296 23.06 9.32 -27.35
CA PHE A 296 21.65 9.30 -27.76
C PHE A 296 20.77 9.93 -26.67
N ASN A 297 20.98 9.56 -25.40
CA ASN A 297 20.28 10.15 -24.26
C ASN A 297 20.60 11.65 -24.11
N LYS A 298 21.85 12.07 -24.33
CA LYS A 298 22.21 13.50 -24.41
C LYS A 298 21.53 14.20 -25.58
N GLN A 299 21.44 13.59 -26.77
CA GLN A 299 20.75 14.18 -27.92
C GLN A 299 19.24 14.34 -27.69
N LEU A 300 18.61 13.46 -26.90
CA LEU A 300 17.22 13.64 -26.45
C LEU A 300 17.10 14.81 -25.48
N GLN A 301 17.95 14.86 -24.44
CA GLN A 301 18.00 15.99 -23.50
C GLN A 301 18.25 17.34 -24.19
N TYR A 302 19.18 17.41 -25.15
CA TYR A 302 19.43 18.64 -25.91
C TYR A 302 18.32 18.98 -26.91
N LYS A 303 17.49 18.01 -27.35
CA LYS A 303 16.31 18.30 -28.18
C LYS A 303 15.16 18.86 -27.34
N GLU A 304 14.91 18.32 -26.16
CA GLU A 304 13.92 18.87 -25.23
C GLU A 304 14.33 20.29 -24.80
N LEU A 305 15.58 20.47 -24.37
CA LEU A 305 16.09 21.78 -23.92
C LEU A 305 16.19 22.82 -25.06
N ALA A 306 16.55 22.43 -26.30
CA ALA A 306 16.58 23.36 -27.43
C ALA A 306 15.19 23.81 -27.91
N THR A 307 14.14 23.07 -27.58
CA THR A 307 12.77 23.45 -27.94
C THR A 307 12.20 24.51 -26.97
N GLU A 308 12.64 24.53 -25.71
CA GLU A 308 12.26 25.55 -24.73
C GLU A 308 13.13 26.83 -24.80
N VAL A 309 14.43 26.72 -25.14
CA VAL A 309 15.34 27.87 -25.23
C VAL A 309 15.01 28.81 -26.41
N GLY A 310 14.30 28.33 -27.43
CA GLY A 310 13.88 29.14 -28.58
C GLY A 310 12.83 30.23 -28.29
N ALA A 311 12.18 30.19 -27.13
CA ALA A 311 11.07 31.10 -26.79
C ALA A 311 11.43 32.19 -25.75
N VAL A 312 12.69 32.28 -25.31
CA VAL A 312 13.13 33.10 -24.16
C VAL A 312 14.16 34.18 -24.55
N SER A 313 14.41 34.41 -25.84
CA SER A 313 15.40 35.41 -26.30
C SER A 313 15.03 36.87 -26.02
N ASP A 314 13.75 37.18 -25.84
CA ASP A 314 13.24 38.55 -25.98
C ASP A 314 13.08 39.30 -24.63
N ALA A 315 13.53 38.71 -23.52
CA ALA A 315 13.36 39.24 -22.16
C ALA A 315 14.65 39.28 -21.33
N LEU A 316 15.78 39.69 -21.93
CA LEU A 316 17.05 39.88 -21.22
C LEU A 316 17.57 41.33 -21.30
N THR A 317 17.09 42.19 -20.40
CA THR A 317 17.80 43.41 -19.99
C THR A 317 18.43 43.23 -18.62
N ILE A 318 19.74 43.02 -18.62
CA ILE A 318 20.56 42.65 -17.46
C ILE A 318 20.81 43.86 -16.55
N SER A 319 20.57 43.71 -15.24
CA SER A 319 21.15 44.55 -14.19
C SER A 319 22.08 43.72 -13.28
N ASN A 320 23.39 43.86 -13.50
CA ASN A 320 24.41 43.07 -12.80
C ASN A 320 24.53 43.45 -11.32
N THR A 321 24.29 42.50 -10.40
CA THR A 321 24.84 42.51 -9.03
C THR A 321 25.27 41.08 -8.61
N PRO A 322 26.23 40.92 -7.68
CA PRO A 322 26.93 39.64 -7.51
C PRO A 322 26.09 38.59 -6.79
N ALA A 323 26.16 37.34 -7.26
CA ALA A 323 25.42 36.22 -6.71
C ALA A 323 25.78 35.93 -5.24
N ASN A 324 24.76 35.86 -4.37
CA ASN A 324 24.86 35.23 -3.06
C ASN A 324 24.10 33.89 -3.07
N ARG A 325 24.58 32.92 -2.29
CA ARG A 325 24.16 31.51 -2.39
C ARG A 325 22.84 31.22 -1.66
N ASN A 326 22.29 30.04 -1.94
CA ASN A 326 21.08 29.43 -1.35
C ASN A 326 19.74 29.83 -1.99
N VAL A 327 19.57 29.52 -3.27
CA VAL A 327 18.23 29.34 -3.85
C VAL A 327 17.78 27.91 -3.51
N ALA A 328 16.92 27.77 -2.51
CA ALA A 328 16.18 26.53 -2.32
C ALA A 328 15.26 26.31 -3.54
N PRO A 329 15.04 25.07 -4.02
CA PRO A 329 14.06 24.81 -5.05
C PRO A 329 12.69 25.33 -4.56
N SER A 330 12.11 26.25 -5.33
CA SER A 330 10.81 26.85 -5.04
C SER A 330 9.70 25.86 -5.41
N TYR A 331 9.59 24.77 -4.66
CA TYR A 331 8.50 23.82 -4.78
C TYR A 331 7.16 24.53 -4.61
N ASP A 332 6.20 24.23 -5.48
CA ASP A 332 4.84 24.71 -5.33
C ASP A 332 4.15 24.03 -4.13
N ILE A 333 3.03 24.59 -3.69
CA ILE A 333 2.30 24.11 -2.50
C ILE A 333 1.93 22.62 -2.65
N PHE A 334 1.57 22.19 -3.86
CA PHE A 334 1.27 20.79 -4.17
C PHE A 334 2.48 19.88 -3.94
N SER A 335 3.65 20.21 -4.51
CA SER A 335 4.88 19.44 -4.30
C SER A 335 5.29 19.38 -2.82
N GLN A 336 5.14 20.48 -2.08
CA GLN A 336 5.41 20.51 -0.64
C GLN A 336 4.49 19.58 0.15
N SER A 337 3.18 19.58 -0.17
CA SER A 337 2.20 18.69 0.48
C SER A 337 2.42 17.20 0.14
N LEU A 338 2.92 16.88 -1.05
CA LEU A 338 3.38 15.53 -1.40
C LEU A 338 4.60 15.11 -0.57
N ILE A 339 5.60 16.00 -0.44
CA ILE A 339 6.79 15.77 0.41
C ILE A 339 6.34 15.51 1.86
N TYR A 340 5.49 16.38 2.42
CA TYR A 340 4.94 16.23 3.77
C TYR A 340 4.22 14.89 3.95
N THR A 341 3.32 14.52 3.03
CA THR A 341 2.61 13.24 3.07
C THR A 341 3.57 12.05 2.99
N ASN A 342 4.64 12.13 2.17
CA ASN A 342 5.66 11.08 2.10
C ASN A 342 6.49 10.98 3.39
N MET A 343 6.78 12.11 4.06
CA MET A 343 7.46 12.11 5.36
C MET A 343 6.65 11.38 6.44
N LEU A 344 5.32 11.49 6.43
CA LEU A 344 4.44 10.76 7.34
C LEU A 344 4.44 9.26 7.05
N LEU A 345 4.36 8.88 5.76
CA LEU A 345 4.48 7.48 5.33
C LEU A 345 5.85 6.90 5.71
N ASN A 346 6.95 7.66 5.57
CA ASN A 346 8.29 7.25 6.02
C ASN A 346 8.36 6.97 7.53
N ARG A 347 7.70 7.79 8.36
CA ARG A 347 7.66 7.58 9.83
C ARG A 347 6.94 6.29 10.22
N ARG A 348 5.95 5.86 9.43
CA ARG A 348 5.13 4.67 9.71
C ARG A 348 5.70 3.39 9.10
N TYR A 349 6.09 3.43 7.82
CA TYR A 349 6.46 2.26 7.02
C TYR A 349 7.95 2.16 6.68
N GLY A 350 8.76 3.13 7.13
CA GLY A 350 10.17 3.24 6.79
C GLY A 350 10.42 4.03 5.49
N PHE A 351 11.68 4.40 5.31
CA PHE A 351 12.14 5.22 4.19
C PHE A 351 12.11 4.45 2.87
N LYS A 352 11.50 5.06 1.85
CA LYS A 352 11.31 4.46 0.54
C LYS A 352 10.97 5.51 -0.51
N ALA A 353 11.51 5.33 -1.72
CA ALA A 353 11.04 6.05 -2.91
C ALA A 353 9.61 5.57 -3.30
N ARG A 354 8.60 6.42 -3.04
CA ARG A 354 7.20 6.16 -3.39
C ARG A 354 6.83 6.85 -4.71
N HIS A 355 5.89 6.25 -5.43
CA HIS A 355 5.35 6.83 -6.66
C HIS A 355 4.02 7.53 -6.37
N VAL A 356 3.84 8.70 -6.99
CA VAL A 356 2.54 9.35 -7.13
C VAL A 356 1.65 8.49 -8.02
N ILE A 357 0.37 8.39 -7.63
CA ILE A 357 -0.64 7.64 -8.39
C ILE A 357 -1.03 8.47 -9.61
N GLY A 358 -1.18 7.83 -10.77
CA GLY A 358 -1.69 8.52 -11.96
C GLY A 358 -3.09 9.08 -11.72
N HIS A 359 -3.43 10.18 -12.40
CA HIS A 359 -4.77 10.78 -12.35
C HIS A 359 -5.80 9.94 -13.13
N VAL A 360 -6.01 8.74 -12.62
CA VAL A 360 -7.16 7.87 -12.90
C VAL A 360 -8.23 8.15 -11.83
N GLY A 361 -9.48 7.74 -12.06
CA GLY A 361 -10.47 7.78 -10.99
C GLY A 361 -10.04 6.91 -9.82
N PHE A 362 -10.07 7.47 -8.61
CA PHE A 362 -9.57 6.79 -7.42
C PHE A 362 -10.66 5.87 -6.85
N LEU A 363 -10.44 4.55 -6.91
CA LEU A 363 -11.34 3.58 -6.31
C LEU A 363 -11.08 3.52 -4.80
N LEU A 364 -12.03 4.04 -4.04
CA LEU A 364 -11.95 4.19 -2.59
C LEU A 364 -12.93 3.25 -1.89
N GLU A 365 -12.52 2.76 -0.71
CA GLU A 365 -13.37 1.97 0.17
C GLU A 365 -13.47 2.64 1.55
N LYS A 366 -14.70 2.81 2.05
CA LYS A 366 -14.99 3.50 3.31
C LYS A 366 -14.23 2.90 4.50
N SER A 367 -14.14 1.57 4.54
CA SER A 367 -13.42 0.81 5.57
C SER A 367 -11.93 1.20 5.68
N ILE A 368 -11.29 1.50 4.55
CA ILE A 368 -9.89 1.89 4.44
C ILE A 368 -9.74 3.36 4.84
N ILE A 369 -10.64 4.23 4.38
CA ILE A 369 -10.64 5.65 4.78
C ILE A 369 -10.83 5.79 6.30
N GLU A 370 -11.78 5.06 6.90
CA GLU A 370 -12.00 5.03 8.35
C GLU A 370 -10.83 4.45 9.15
N HIS A 371 -9.99 3.62 8.53
CA HIS A 371 -8.75 3.14 9.13
C HIS A 371 -7.66 4.23 9.06
N ILE A 372 -7.48 4.87 7.90
CA ILE A 372 -6.58 6.03 7.73
C ILE A 372 -6.97 7.17 8.70
N GLN A 373 -8.27 7.44 8.90
CA GLN A 373 -8.77 8.42 9.88
C GLN A 373 -8.38 8.13 11.33
N LYS A 374 -8.08 6.88 11.68
CA LYS A 374 -7.61 6.49 13.02
C LYS A 374 -6.09 6.62 13.14
N GLU A 375 -5.37 6.20 12.10
CA GLU A 375 -3.91 6.16 12.10
C GLU A 375 -3.24 7.53 11.87
N PHE A 376 -3.90 8.45 11.15
CA PHE A 376 -3.42 9.81 10.81
C PHE A 376 -4.37 10.91 11.31
N TYR A 377 -4.97 10.70 12.49
CA TYR A 377 -6.06 11.55 13.00
C TYR A 377 -5.68 13.03 13.13
N GLU A 378 -4.49 13.34 13.67
CA GLU A 378 -4.06 14.73 13.91
C GLU A 378 -3.69 15.44 12.60
N GLU A 379 -3.05 14.75 11.66
CA GLU A 379 -2.69 15.29 10.35
C GLU A 379 -3.91 15.52 9.46
N ILE A 380 -4.91 14.63 9.53
CA ILE A 380 -6.22 14.80 8.88
C ILE A 380 -6.97 15.97 9.49
N LEU A 381 -6.96 16.11 10.82
CA LEU A 381 -7.59 17.23 11.51
C LEU A 381 -6.88 18.56 11.23
N THR A 382 -5.59 18.54 10.93
CA THR A 382 -4.82 19.71 10.46
C THR A 382 -5.23 20.09 9.03
N THR A 383 -5.15 19.16 8.09
CA THR A 383 -5.60 19.34 6.69
C THR A 383 -7.05 19.83 6.62
N ALA A 384 -7.96 19.25 7.40
CA ALA A 384 -9.37 19.61 7.42
C ALA A 384 -9.66 21.02 7.97
N LYS A 385 -8.71 21.68 8.66
CA LYS A 385 -8.81 23.08 9.11
C LYS A 385 -8.34 24.07 8.04
N HIS A 386 -7.64 23.63 7.01
CA HIS A 386 -7.07 24.51 6.02
C HIS A 386 -8.13 24.99 5.02
N ARG A 387 -8.45 26.30 5.10
CA ARG A 387 -9.41 26.94 4.19
C ARG A 387 -8.91 26.95 2.75
N PHE A 388 -7.61 27.11 2.56
CA PHE A 388 -6.91 27.10 1.28
C PHE A 388 -5.82 26.02 1.31
N ARG A 389 -5.32 25.60 0.14
CA ARG A 389 -4.27 24.56 0.07
C ARG A 389 -3.02 24.99 0.83
N ALA A 390 -2.48 24.09 1.65
CA ALA A 390 -1.31 24.32 2.49
C ALA A 390 -0.17 23.32 2.17
N SER A 391 1.06 23.67 2.58
CA SER A 391 2.25 22.84 2.36
C SER A 391 2.30 21.58 3.24
N ASP A 392 1.48 21.54 4.28
CA ASP A 392 1.26 20.42 5.20
C ASP A 392 -0.16 19.81 5.07
N ASP A 393 -0.82 20.02 3.93
CA ASP A 393 -1.99 19.23 3.54
C ASP A 393 -1.62 17.77 3.28
N LEU A 394 -2.50 16.86 3.65
CA LEU A 394 -2.44 15.46 3.21
C LEU A 394 -2.92 15.34 1.77
N GLN A 395 -2.04 14.81 0.91
CA GLN A 395 -2.40 14.43 -0.45
C GLN A 395 -3.16 13.11 -0.42
N PHE A 396 -4.49 13.19 -0.38
CA PHE A 396 -5.37 12.10 0.05
C PHE A 396 -5.23 10.83 -0.80
N SER A 397 -5.16 10.95 -2.12
CA SER A 397 -4.96 9.80 -3.02
C SER A 397 -3.59 9.15 -2.83
N PHE A 398 -2.53 9.96 -2.69
CA PHE A 398 -1.17 9.48 -2.44
C PHE A 398 -1.06 8.78 -1.07
N LEU A 399 -1.68 9.34 -0.02
CA LEU A 399 -1.79 8.70 1.30
C LEU A 399 -2.56 7.38 1.19
N TYR A 400 -3.76 7.40 0.60
CA TYR A 400 -4.66 6.26 0.53
C TYR A 400 -4.03 5.05 -0.17
N TYR A 401 -3.46 5.24 -1.36
CA TYR A 401 -2.91 4.11 -2.11
C TYR A 401 -1.61 3.58 -1.51
N ASN A 402 -0.73 4.43 -0.96
CA ASN A 402 0.46 3.94 -0.28
C ASN A 402 0.12 3.24 1.05
N PHE A 403 -0.85 3.74 1.81
CA PHE A 403 -1.41 3.04 2.97
C PHE A 403 -1.99 1.66 2.58
N LEU A 404 -2.79 1.61 1.51
CA LEU A 404 -3.37 0.38 0.99
C LEU A 404 -2.28 -0.64 0.56
N MET A 405 -1.16 -0.16 0.02
CA MET A 405 -0.04 -1.00 -0.42
C MET A 405 0.92 -1.43 0.70
N GLU A 406 1.09 -0.63 1.76
CA GLU A 406 2.14 -0.81 2.78
C GLU A 406 1.60 -1.26 4.16
N GLU A 407 0.31 -1.10 4.42
CA GLU A 407 -0.31 -1.58 5.65
C GLU A 407 -0.37 -3.12 5.67
N THR A 408 0.27 -3.72 6.68
CA THR A 408 0.40 -5.17 6.85
C THR A 408 -0.24 -5.64 8.15
N TYR A 409 -0.40 -6.96 8.29
CA TYR A 409 -0.72 -7.63 9.54
C TYR A 409 0.15 -8.86 9.70
N THR A 410 0.31 -9.32 10.94
CA THR A 410 1.07 -10.51 11.29
C THR A 410 0.14 -11.70 11.58
N LEU A 411 0.36 -12.81 10.88
CA LEU A 411 -0.25 -14.09 11.19
C LEU A 411 0.51 -14.80 12.32
N SER A 412 -0.20 -15.54 13.17
CA SER A 412 0.44 -16.45 14.11
C SER A 412 0.90 -17.74 13.42
N VAL A 413 1.90 -18.40 14.00
CA VAL A 413 2.38 -19.73 13.57
C VAL A 413 1.24 -20.74 13.43
N ASP A 414 0.22 -20.69 14.30
CA ASP A 414 -0.97 -21.55 14.22
C ASP A 414 -1.77 -21.33 12.93
N HIS A 415 -1.96 -20.07 12.51
CA HIS A 415 -2.68 -19.78 11.27
C HIS A 415 -1.85 -20.14 10.04
N ILE A 416 -0.54 -19.89 10.04
CA ILE A 416 0.35 -20.26 8.94
C ILE A 416 0.41 -21.79 8.79
N PHE A 417 0.43 -22.53 9.91
CA PHE A 417 0.36 -23.99 9.89
C PHE A 417 -0.90 -24.49 9.16
N ASN A 418 -2.06 -23.93 9.51
CA ASN A 418 -3.34 -24.27 8.90
C ASN A 418 -3.47 -23.80 7.43
N GLU A 419 -2.66 -22.84 6.95
CA GLU A 419 -2.59 -22.48 5.51
C GLU A 419 -1.77 -23.49 4.69
N ILE A 420 -0.87 -24.24 5.33
CA ILE A 420 0.01 -25.24 4.71
C ILE A 420 -0.62 -26.64 4.80
N ASP A 421 -1.35 -26.92 5.88
CA ASP A 421 -2.24 -28.07 6.10
C ASP A 421 -3.51 -27.92 5.23
N THR A 422 -3.37 -28.26 3.96
CA THR A 422 -4.37 -28.14 2.89
C THR A 422 -5.43 -29.24 2.92
N ASP A 423 -5.12 -30.41 3.48
CA ASP A 423 -6.11 -31.48 3.69
C ASP A 423 -6.83 -31.39 5.06
N HIS A 424 -6.36 -30.48 5.93
CA HIS A 424 -6.86 -30.24 7.28
C HIS A 424 -6.69 -31.45 8.23
N SER A 425 -5.66 -32.27 8.00
CA SER A 425 -5.30 -33.43 8.83
C SER A 425 -4.66 -33.07 10.17
N LEU A 426 -4.37 -31.78 10.42
CA LEU A 426 -3.62 -31.25 11.58
C LEU A 426 -2.13 -31.66 11.60
N THR A 427 -1.64 -32.17 10.48
CA THR A 427 -0.28 -32.65 10.25
C THR A 427 0.17 -32.26 8.85
N TRP A 428 1.47 -32.01 8.63
CA TRP A 428 1.95 -31.82 7.25
C TRP A 428 2.34 -33.13 6.59
N SER A 429 1.84 -33.36 5.37
CA SER A 429 2.30 -34.43 4.49
C SER A 429 3.59 -34.06 3.74
N ASP A 430 4.22 -35.04 3.06
CA ASP A 430 5.43 -34.75 2.25
C ASP A 430 5.14 -33.76 1.12
N ARG A 431 3.92 -33.79 0.59
CA ARG A 431 3.45 -32.85 -0.45
C ARG A 431 3.35 -31.43 0.08
N GLU A 432 2.87 -31.27 1.30
CA GLU A 432 2.69 -29.98 1.97
C GLU A 432 4.03 -29.41 2.44
N VAL A 433 4.89 -30.25 3.02
CA VAL A 433 6.31 -29.93 3.28
C VAL A 433 7.00 -29.46 2.00
N ARG A 434 6.84 -30.18 0.89
CA ARG A 434 7.41 -29.78 -0.41
C ARG A 434 6.84 -28.44 -0.91
N THR A 435 5.56 -28.17 -0.65
CA THR A 435 4.89 -26.91 -1.01
C THR A 435 5.37 -25.74 -0.15
N PHE A 436 5.56 -25.95 1.15
CA PHE A 436 6.20 -25.00 2.06
C PHE A 436 7.63 -24.67 1.60
N LEU A 437 8.46 -25.69 1.36
CA LEU A 437 9.84 -25.51 0.89
C LEU A 437 9.90 -24.80 -0.47
N ALA A 438 9.01 -25.13 -1.41
CA ALA A 438 8.90 -24.48 -2.72
C ALA A 438 8.51 -22.99 -2.68
N ARG A 439 8.00 -22.49 -1.54
CA ARG A 439 7.70 -21.07 -1.32
C ARG A 439 8.84 -20.31 -0.63
N ILE A 440 9.81 -21.01 -0.04
CA ILE A 440 11.02 -20.44 0.59
C ILE A 440 12.20 -20.47 -0.38
N PHE A 441 12.42 -21.61 -1.03
CA PHE A 441 13.61 -21.89 -1.83
C PHE A 441 13.36 -21.71 -3.33
N PRO A 442 14.40 -21.33 -4.12
CA PRO A 442 14.27 -21.21 -5.56
C PRO A 442 13.92 -22.54 -6.22
N LEU A 443 13.19 -22.47 -7.34
CA LEU A 443 12.78 -23.63 -8.12
C LEU A 443 13.75 -23.91 -9.28
N PRO A 444 14.01 -25.19 -9.63
CA PRO A 444 13.50 -26.41 -9.00
C PRO A 444 14.12 -26.65 -7.62
N LEU A 445 13.31 -27.17 -6.68
CA LEU A 445 13.74 -27.41 -5.30
C LEU A 445 14.88 -28.45 -5.25
N ASP A 446 16.01 -28.05 -4.68
CA ASP A 446 17.18 -28.92 -4.49
C ASP A 446 16.93 -29.95 -3.36
N TRP A 447 17.46 -31.15 -3.54
CA TRP A 447 17.41 -32.24 -2.55
C TRP A 447 18.11 -31.87 -1.24
N SER A 448 19.10 -30.97 -1.26
CA SER A 448 19.75 -30.48 -0.04
C SER A 448 18.78 -29.73 0.89
N ALA A 449 17.82 -28.98 0.33
CA ALA A 449 16.82 -28.23 1.10
C ALA A 449 15.79 -29.16 1.77
N VAL A 450 15.37 -30.22 1.07
CA VAL A 450 14.49 -31.26 1.63
C VAL A 450 15.20 -31.97 2.79
N ARG A 451 16.40 -32.49 2.56
CA ARG A 451 17.19 -33.19 3.59
C ARG A 451 17.51 -32.32 4.80
N PHE A 452 17.77 -31.03 4.58
CA PHE A 452 17.96 -30.08 5.68
C PHE A 452 16.70 -29.92 6.54
N PHE A 453 15.52 -29.84 5.92
CA PHE A 453 14.24 -29.81 6.62
C PHE A 453 14.01 -31.10 7.42
N GLU A 454 14.30 -32.27 6.85
CA GLU A 454 14.25 -33.55 7.57
C GLU A 454 15.11 -33.56 8.83
N GLU A 455 16.36 -33.08 8.73
CA GLU A 455 17.28 -32.96 9.87
C GLU A 455 16.76 -31.99 10.95
N VAL A 456 16.17 -30.85 10.56
CA VAL A 456 15.55 -29.90 11.50
C VAL A 456 14.37 -30.55 12.23
N ILE A 457 13.46 -31.21 11.50
CA ILE A 457 12.29 -31.87 12.07
C ILE A 457 12.70 -33.02 12.99
N GLN A 458 13.68 -33.85 12.61
CA GLN A 458 14.17 -34.95 13.45
C GLN A 458 14.78 -34.41 14.76
N ASN A 459 15.62 -33.37 14.69
CA ASN A 459 16.19 -32.73 15.88
C ASN A 459 15.12 -32.10 16.78
N CYS A 460 14.11 -31.43 16.22
CA CYS A 460 12.98 -30.90 16.99
C CYS A 460 12.12 -32.01 17.63
N THR A 461 11.91 -33.13 16.92
CA THR A 461 11.16 -34.29 17.43
C THR A 461 11.87 -34.91 18.63
N LEU A 462 13.19 -35.11 18.55
CA LEU A 462 14.01 -35.64 19.65
C LEU A 462 13.93 -34.76 20.91
N ASN A 463 13.89 -33.43 20.75
CA ASN A 463 13.71 -32.50 21.87
C ASN A 463 12.27 -32.50 22.43
N ALA A 464 11.26 -32.79 21.60
CA ALA A 464 9.85 -32.81 21.99
C ALA A 464 9.44 -34.02 22.86
N VAL A 465 10.22 -35.13 22.85
CA VAL A 465 9.92 -36.36 23.63
C VAL A 465 9.82 -36.11 25.15
N HIS A 466 10.34 -34.98 25.66
CA HIS A 466 10.19 -34.59 27.07
C HIS A 466 8.83 -33.95 27.42
N MET A 467 7.94 -33.71 26.45
CA MET A 467 6.55 -33.31 26.68
C MET A 467 5.60 -34.46 26.29
N ARG A 468 4.54 -34.62 27.09
CA ARG A 468 3.67 -35.81 27.04
C ARG A 468 3.02 -35.97 25.66
N ALA A 469 3.08 -37.19 25.13
CA ALA A 469 2.17 -37.62 24.07
C ALA A 469 0.73 -37.60 24.62
N ASP A 470 -0.13 -36.79 24.02
CA ASP A 470 -1.56 -37.03 24.03
C ASP A 470 -1.87 -38.07 22.94
N ASP A 471 -2.80 -38.99 23.20
CA ASP A 471 -3.00 -40.19 22.38
C ASP A 471 -3.93 -39.92 21.18
N THR A 472 -3.67 -38.80 20.50
CA THR A 472 -4.39 -38.37 19.30
C THR A 472 -3.82 -39.08 18.07
N GLN A 473 -4.59 -40.04 17.55
CA GLN A 473 -4.24 -40.78 16.35
C GLN A 473 -4.47 -39.92 15.09
N TYR A 474 -3.42 -39.21 14.64
CA TYR A 474 -3.43 -38.45 13.37
C TYR A 474 -3.40 -39.40 12.16
N SER A 475 -4.30 -39.21 11.20
CA SER A 475 -4.44 -40.06 10.01
C SER A 475 -3.94 -39.36 8.74
N THR A 476 -2.63 -39.38 8.49
CA THR A 476 -2.10 -39.02 7.16
C THR A 476 -2.60 -40.02 6.12
N VAL A 477 -3.21 -39.55 5.03
CA VAL A 477 -3.70 -40.43 3.95
C VAL A 477 -2.53 -41.17 3.30
N ILE A 478 -2.67 -42.48 3.05
CA ILE A 478 -1.57 -43.36 2.60
C ILE A 478 -0.84 -42.87 1.34
N TYR A 479 -1.52 -42.12 0.46
CA TYR A 479 -0.98 -41.61 -0.80
C TYR A 479 -0.33 -40.21 -0.71
N GLU A 480 -0.37 -39.56 0.45
CA GLU A 480 0.21 -38.22 0.68
C GLU A 480 1.69 -38.28 1.13
N ARG A 481 2.23 -39.50 1.32
CA ARG A 481 3.60 -39.76 1.80
C ARG A 481 4.42 -40.49 0.73
N TYR A 482 5.67 -40.08 0.52
CA TYR A 482 6.60 -40.79 -0.37
C TYR A 482 7.11 -42.07 0.31
N GLU A 483 7.31 -43.15 -0.47
CA GLU A 483 7.73 -44.46 0.03
C GLU A 483 9.10 -44.43 0.72
N ASP A 484 9.96 -43.47 0.35
CA ASP A 484 11.29 -43.22 0.91
C ASP A 484 11.34 -42.10 1.96
N SER A 485 10.20 -41.52 2.36
CA SER A 485 10.16 -40.44 3.35
C SER A 485 10.41 -40.92 4.78
N HIS A 486 11.47 -40.40 5.38
CA HIS A 486 11.87 -40.66 6.77
C HIS A 486 11.40 -39.55 7.74
N LEU A 487 10.47 -38.68 7.32
CA LEU A 487 9.94 -37.60 8.16
C LEU A 487 9.05 -38.13 9.30
N PRO A 488 9.30 -37.78 10.57
CA PRO A 488 8.31 -38.02 11.63
C PRO A 488 7.11 -37.10 11.42
N THR A 489 5.96 -37.45 11.99
CA THR A 489 4.70 -36.70 11.81
C THR A 489 4.84 -35.25 12.27
N VAL A 490 4.70 -34.30 11.34
CA VAL A 490 4.84 -32.87 11.62
C VAL A 490 3.51 -32.32 12.12
N THR A 491 3.26 -32.45 13.43
CA THR A 491 2.08 -31.87 14.09
C THR A 491 2.25 -30.38 14.34
N ARG A 492 1.14 -29.63 14.45
CA ARG A 492 1.15 -28.21 14.83
C ARG A 492 1.97 -27.94 16.10
N ASP A 493 1.84 -28.79 17.11
CA ASP A 493 2.54 -28.60 18.40
C ASP A 493 4.04 -28.89 18.29
N LEU A 494 4.47 -29.80 17.40
CA LEU A 494 5.89 -29.94 17.05
C LEU A 494 6.43 -28.67 16.40
N VAL A 495 5.67 -28.08 15.46
CA VAL A 495 6.06 -26.85 14.77
C VAL A 495 6.26 -25.69 15.74
N LYS A 496 5.30 -25.45 16.65
CA LYS A 496 5.39 -24.37 17.66
C LYS A 496 6.57 -24.51 18.62
N ASN A 497 6.93 -25.75 18.96
CA ASN A 497 8.04 -26.06 19.87
C ASN A 497 9.39 -26.23 19.15
N CYS A 498 9.46 -25.93 17.85
CA CYS A 498 10.66 -26.02 17.03
C CYS A 498 11.15 -24.61 16.62
N PRO A 499 12.05 -23.96 17.39
CA PRO A 499 12.45 -22.58 17.13
C PRO A 499 12.94 -22.28 15.70
N PRO A 500 13.75 -23.16 15.04
CA PRO A 500 14.17 -22.92 13.65
C PRO A 500 13.00 -22.88 12.66
N LEU A 501 11.92 -23.62 12.93
CA LEU A 501 10.75 -23.67 12.07
C LEU A 501 9.78 -22.51 12.36
N VAL A 502 9.64 -22.11 13.62
CA VAL A 502 8.95 -20.86 13.99
C VAL A 502 9.63 -19.66 13.31
N GLU A 503 10.94 -19.54 13.42
CA GLU A 503 11.71 -18.46 12.78
C GLU A 503 11.55 -18.47 11.25
N ALA A 504 11.59 -19.65 10.61
CA ALA A 504 11.34 -19.79 9.18
C ALA A 504 9.91 -19.39 8.77
N LEU A 505 8.90 -19.79 9.54
CA LEU A 505 7.49 -19.45 9.30
C LEU A 505 7.23 -17.96 9.48
N GLU A 506 7.77 -17.36 10.55
CA GLU A 506 7.59 -15.93 10.83
C GLU A 506 8.28 -15.05 9.79
N SER A 507 9.54 -15.36 9.45
CA SER A 507 10.34 -14.57 8.50
C SER A 507 9.82 -14.61 7.06
N HIS A 508 9.19 -15.70 6.61
CA HIS A 508 8.72 -15.87 5.23
C HIS A 508 7.20 -15.73 5.06
N PHE A 509 6.41 -15.96 6.12
CA PHE A 509 4.96 -16.07 5.99
C PHE A 509 4.11 -15.29 7.00
N ALA A 510 4.64 -14.81 8.13
CA ALA A 510 3.80 -14.07 9.09
C ALA A 510 3.33 -12.72 8.55
N ILE A 511 4.18 -11.97 7.86
CA ILE A 511 3.82 -10.64 7.33
C ILE A 511 2.97 -10.83 6.06
N ARG A 512 1.77 -10.22 6.07
CA ARG A 512 0.83 -10.20 4.95
C ARG A 512 0.30 -8.79 4.72
N ASN A 513 0.11 -8.40 3.46
CA ASN A 513 -0.57 -7.14 3.12
C ASN A 513 -2.02 -7.21 3.60
N LYS A 514 -2.47 -6.19 4.34
CA LYS A 514 -3.83 -6.12 4.91
C LYS A 514 -4.90 -5.98 3.82
N TYR A 515 -4.53 -5.33 2.72
CA TYR A 515 -5.39 -5.10 1.58
C TYR A 515 -4.82 -5.77 0.32
N LYS A 516 -5.71 -6.31 -0.51
CA LYS A 516 -5.32 -6.88 -1.82
C LYS A 516 -5.13 -5.75 -2.83
N PHE A 517 -4.03 -5.78 -3.55
CA PHE A 517 -3.76 -4.85 -4.64
C PHE A 517 -2.85 -5.47 -5.70
N LYS A 518 -2.86 -4.86 -6.89
CA LYS A 518 -1.89 -5.14 -7.95
C LYS A 518 -1.47 -3.86 -8.64
N ILE A 519 -0.16 -3.61 -8.64
CA ILE A 519 0.45 -2.50 -9.39
C ILE A 519 0.50 -2.90 -10.88
N HIS A 520 -0.08 -2.07 -11.75
CA HIS A 520 0.00 -2.31 -13.19
C HIS A 520 1.22 -1.63 -13.80
N SER A 521 2.03 -2.41 -14.53
CA SER A 521 3.22 -1.94 -15.26
C SER A 521 2.98 -0.87 -16.34
N LYS A 522 1.74 -0.67 -16.80
CA LYS A 522 1.40 0.33 -17.82
C LYS A 522 1.06 1.67 -17.16
N ARG A 523 2.04 2.58 -17.11
CA ARG A 523 1.86 3.97 -16.65
C ARG A 523 0.89 4.71 -17.59
N ASN A 524 -0.33 5.00 -17.13
CA ASN A 524 -1.40 5.86 -17.68
C ASN A 524 -1.86 5.67 -19.16
N LEU A 525 -1.07 5.14 -20.09
CA LEU A 525 -1.34 5.20 -21.53
C LEU A 525 -2.55 4.36 -22.00
N HIS A 526 -3.08 3.50 -21.12
CA HIS A 526 -4.21 2.60 -21.38
C HIS A 526 -5.27 2.60 -20.26
N SER A 527 -5.25 3.57 -19.35
CA SER A 527 -6.42 3.76 -18.48
C SER A 527 -7.58 4.30 -19.32
N SER A 528 -8.81 3.80 -19.11
CA SER A 528 -10.00 4.40 -19.71
C SER A 528 -10.22 5.85 -19.27
N PHE A 529 -9.56 6.26 -18.17
CA PHE A 529 -9.46 7.64 -17.70
C PHE A 529 -8.48 8.48 -18.52
N MET A 530 -8.89 9.72 -18.79
CA MET A 530 -8.12 10.80 -19.39
C MET A 530 -8.30 12.06 -18.52
N MET A 531 -7.24 12.83 -18.31
CA MET A 531 -7.27 14.12 -17.64
C MET A 531 -6.93 15.21 -18.67
N LEU A 532 -7.58 16.37 -18.58
CA LEU A 532 -7.15 17.54 -19.36
C LEU A 532 -5.88 18.13 -18.73
N THR A 533 -4.85 18.38 -19.55
CA THR A 533 -3.61 19.02 -19.11
C THR A 533 -3.52 20.44 -19.66
N SER A 534 -2.61 21.25 -19.12
CA SER A 534 -2.30 22.58 -19.67
C SER A 534 -1.51 22.53 -20.99
N ASN A 535 -0.99 21.36 -21.37
CA ASN A 535 -0.27 21.16 -22.62
C ASN A 535 -1.25 20.95 -23.78
N VAL A 536 -1.37 21.96 -24.64
CA VAL A 536 -2.25 21.94 -25.82
C VAL A 536 -1.97 20.73 -26.73
N THR A 537 -0.71 20.28 -26.83
CA THR A 537 -0.35 19.14 -27.68
C THR A 537 -0.96 17.84 -27.16
N ASP A 538 -0.82 17.57 -25.85
CA ASP A 538 -1.36 16.36 -25.20
C ASP A 538 -2.90 16.37 -25.26
N VAL A 539 -3.52 17.54 -25.05
CA VAL A 539 -4.97 17.71 -25.18
C VAL A 539 -5.44 17.47 -26.61
N VAL A 540 -4.74 18.00 -27.62
CA VAL A 540 -5.08 17.78 -29.03
C VAL A 540 -4.90 16.31 -29.41
N GLU A 541 -3.83 15.64 -28.98
CA GLU A 541 -3.63 14.20 -29.23
C GLU A 541 -4.75 13.36 -28.56
N ALA A 542 -5.11 13.67 -27.31
CA ALA A 542 -6.21 13.01 -26.62
C ALA A 542 -7.56 13.22 -27.35
N LEU A 543 -7.84 14.45 -27.80
CA LEU A 543 -9.03 14.76 -28.59
C LEU A 543 -9.02 14.07 -29.96
N ASP A 544 -7.89 13.98 -30.64
CA ASP A 544 -7.75 13.27 -31.92
C ASP A 544 -7.88 11.76 -31.76
N ARG A 545 -7.45 11.19 -30.63
CA ARG A 545 -7.71 9.80 -30.27
C ARG A 545 -9.21 9.53 -30.08
N ILE A 546 -9.95 10.45 -29.46
CA ILE A 546 -11.42 10.37 -29.37
C ILE A 546 -12.07 10.49 -30.75
N ARG A 547 -11.63 11.46 -31.58
CA ARG A 547 -12.12 11.66 -32.96
C ARG A 547 -11.85 10.47 -33.88
N ARG A 548 -10.78 9.71 -33.65
CA ARG A 548 -10.44 8.48 -34.40
C ARG A 548 -11.42 7.34 -34.16
N SER A 549 -12.14 7.36 -33.04
CA SER A 549 -13.12 6.34 -32.65
C SER A 549 -14.50 6.97 -32.38
N PRO A 550 -15.18 7.52 -33.40
CA PRO A 550 -16.47 8.18 -33.23
C PRO A 550 -17.55 7.10 -33.01
N SER A 551 -17.71 6.69 -31.75
CA SER A 551 -18.88 5.94 -31.27
C SER A 551 -20.10 6.85 -31.39
N GLY A 552 -20.79 6.73 -32.53
CA GLY A 552 -21.85 7.63 -32.99
C GLY A 552 -23.20 7.43 -32.31
N SER A 553 -24.12 8.36 -32.61
CA SER A 553 -25.49 8.51 -32.06
C SER A 553 -25.55 8.53 -30.52
N TRP A 554 -25.90 9.64 -29.88
CA TRP A 554 -27.13 10.42 -30.12
C TRP A 554 -26.90 11.93 -30.19
#